data_AF-A0A3B9EZS0-F1
#
_entry.id   AF-A0A3B9EZS0-F1
#
_cell.length_a   1.000
_cell.length_b   1.000
_cell.length_c   1.000
_cell.angle_alpha   90.00
_cell.angle_beta   90.00
_cell.angle_gamma   90.00
#
_symmetry.space_group_name_H-M   'P 1'
#
loop_
_entity.id
_entity.type
_entity.pdbx_description
1 polymer ?
#
loop_
_entity_poly.entity_id
_entity_poly.type
_entity_poly.pdbx_seq_one_letter_code
_entity_poly.pdbx_strand_id
1 'polypeptide(L)'
;RLIENVRGLKEVLDDKVFRKVAKEQLEMIEEISERISVIISEKEAMIETRKKLNKLTDMRKMAIGYCEDVVPFLDKIRYQCDKLEMLIDDELWPLPKYRELLFN
;
A
#
# COMPACT_ATOMS: atom_id res chain seq x y z
N ARG A 1 -7.39 2.12 16.25
CA ARG A 1 -6.74 3.33 16.82
C ARG A 1 -7.09 4.61 16.04
N LEU A 2 -6.65 4.80 14.79
CA LEU A 2 -6.96 6.05 14.04
C LEU A 2 -8.47 6.26 13.80
N ILE A 3 -9.17 5.22 13.32
CA ILE A 3 -10.63 5.28 13.09
C ILE A 3 -11.41 5.51 14.39
N GLU A 4 -10.98 4.89 15.50
CA GLU A 4 -11.60 5.07 16.81
C GLU A 4 -11.45 6.51 17.31
N ASN A 5 -10.28 7.12 17.09
CA ASN A 5 -10.05 8.52 17.42
C ASN A 5 -10.96 9.46 16.62
N VAL A 6 -11.07 9.26 15.30
CA VAL A 6 -11.97 10.05 14.45
C VAL A 6 -13.43 9.89 14.87
N ARG A 7 -13.86 8.68 15.22
CA ARG A 7 -15.22 8.43 15.74
C ARG A 7 -15.45 9.14 17.09
N GLY A 8 -14.50 9.06 18.01
CA GLY A 8 -14.59 9.76 19.29
C GLY A 8 -14.64 11.29 19.15
N LEU A 9 -13.84 11.86 18.23
CA LEU A 9 -13.89 13.30 17.93
C LEU A 9 -15.26 13.73 17.39
N LYS A 10 -15.90 12.88 16.56
CA LYS A 10 -17.22 13.14 16.01
C LYS A 10 -18.32 13.10 17.07
N GLU A 11 -18.18 12.24 18.08
CA GLU A 11 -19.16 12.08 19.16
C GLU A 11 -19.12 13.23 20.18
N VAL A 12 -17.96 13.87 20.36
CA VAL A 12 -17.75 14.90 21.40
C VAL A 12 -17.85 16.34 20.86
N LEU A 13 -17.59 16.54 19.56
CA LEU A 13 -17.50 17.88 18.96
C LEU A 13 -18.68 18.17 18.03
N ASP A 14 -19.07 19.45 17.96
CA ASP A 14 -20.01 19.93 16.95
C ASP A 14 -19.48 19.71 15.53
N ASP A 15 -20.37 19.42 14.58
CA ASP A 15 -20.05 19.07 13.19
C ASP A 15 -19.07 20.03 12.51
N LYS A 16 -19.22 21.34 12.74
CA LYS A 16 -18.36 22.37 12.14
C LYS A 16 -16.94 22.34 12.70
N VAL A 17 -16.80 22.07 13.99
CA VAL A 17 -15.51 21.97 14.68
C VAL A 17 -14.85 20.64 14.32
N PHE A 18 -15.61 19.54 14.35
CA PHE A 18 -15.17 18.21 13.95
C PHE A 18 -14.54 18.20 12.55
N ARG A 19 -15.26 18.71 11.54
CA ARG A 19 -14.75 18.75 10.16
C ARG A 19 -13.44 19.52 10.03
N LYS A 20 -13.21 20.53 10.88
CA LYS A 20 -11.97 21.31 10.87
C LYS A 20 -10.82 20.53 11.53
N VAL A 21 -11.06 19.90 12.67
CA VAL A 21 -9.99 19.25 13.47
C VAL A 21 -9.67 17.84 13.02
N ALA A 22 -10.63 17.12 12.44
CA ALA A 22 -10.49 15.75 11.97
C ALA A 22 -10.05 15.64 10.50
N LYS A 23 -9.88 16.78 9.81
CA LYS A 23 -9.59 16.85 8.37
C LYS A 23 -8.39 15.99 8.00
N GLU A 24 -7.26 16.22 8.66
CA GLU A 24 -5.99 15.54 8.35
C GLU A 24 -6.06 14.04 8.69
N GLN A 25 -6.76 13.65 9.75
CA GLN A 25 -6.95 12.23 10.10
C GLN A 25 -7.85 11.52 9.09
N LEU A 26 -8.86 12.20 8.55
CA LEU A 26 -9.72 11.67 7.49
C LEU A 26 -8.94 11.51 6.19
N GLU A 27 -8.17 12.53 5.79
CA GLU A 27 -7.29 12.49 4.62
C GLU A 27 -6.27 11.34 4.73
N MET A 28 -5.71 11.11 5.92
CA MET A 28 -4.80 9.99 6.17
C MET A 28 -5.49 8.63 6.03
N ILE A 29 -6.72 8.48 6.53
CA ILE A 29 -7.50 7.23 6.37
C ILE A 29 -7.80 6.95 4.90
N GLU A 30 -8.19 7.98 4.15
CA GLU A 30 -8.45 7.91 2.72
C GLU A 30 -7.17 7.50 1.97
N GLU A 31 -6.05 8.15 2.25
CA GLU A 31 -4.75 7.85 1.64
C GLU A 31 -4.32 6.39 1.92
N ILE A 32 -4.41 5.93 3.16
CA ILE A 32 -4.08 4.54 3.51
C ILE A 32 -4.96 3.57 2.71
N SER A 33 -6.26 3.85 2.64
CA SER A 33 -7.23 2.99 1.95
C SER A 33 -6.97 2.93 0.45
N GLU A 34 -6.68 4.07 -0.18
CA GLU A 34 -6.34 4.16 -1.59
C GLU A 34 -5.06 3.37 -1.90
N ARG A 35 -4.01 3.56 -1.10
CA ARG A 35 -2.74 2.85 -1.27
C ARG A 35 -2.90 1.33 -1.17
N ILE A 36 -3.66 0.86 -0.18
CA ILE A 36 -3.98 -0.57 -0.02
C ILE A 36 -4.75 -1.09 -1.24
N SER A 37 -5.72 -0.33 -1.75
CA SER A 37 -6.49 -0.70 -2.94
C SER A 37 -5.59 -0.87 -4.18
N VAL A 38 -4.67 0.07 -4.40
CA VAL A 38 -3.69 -0.02 -5.49
C VAL A 38 -2.79 -1.24 -5.33
N ILE A 39 -2.30 -1.52 -4.12
CA ILE A 39 -1.47 -2.72 -3.87
C ILE A 39 -2.22 -4.00 -4.22
N ILE A 40 -3.48 -4.13 -3.77
CA ILE A 40 -4.29 -5.32 -4.00
C ILE A 40 -4.53 -5.52 -5.50
N SER A 41 -4.95 -4.47 -6.20
CA SER A 41 -5.24 -4.52 -7.64
C SER A 41 -3.99 -4.82 -8.49
N GLU A 42 -2.87 -4.15 -8.25
CA GLU A 42 -1.61 -4.42 -8.98
C GLU A 42 -1.07 -5.82 -8.67
N LYS A 43 -1.21 -6.30 -7.42
CA LYS A 43 -0.85 -7.69 -7.06
C LYS A 43 -1.70 -8.70 -7.82
N GLU A 44 -3.01 -8.51 -7.92
CA GLU A 44 -3.90 -9.40 -8.66
C GLU A 44 -3.58 -9.40 -10.15
N ALA A 45 -3.39 -8.22 -10.75
CA ALA A 45 -2.97 -8.08 -12.14
C ALA A 45 -1.62 -8.79 -12.40
N MET A 46 -0.65 -8.61 -11.51
CA MET A 46 0.65 -9.28 -11.59
C MET A 46 0.50 -10.81 -11.56
N ILE A 47 -0.34 -11.35 -10.67
CA ILE A 47 -0.60 -12.80 -10.57
C ILE A 47 -1.18 -13.33 -11.88
N GLU A 48 -2.14 -12.62 -12.49
CA GLU A 48 -2.73 -13.04 -13.77
C GLU A 48 -1.72 -12.97 -14.92
N THR A 49 -0.90 -11.92 -14.97
CA THR A 49 0.20 -11.82 -15.94
C THR A 49 1.17 -13.00 -15.81
N ARG A 50 1.61 -13.31 -14.58
CA ARG A 50 2.48 -14.47 -14.31
C ARG A 50 1.85 -15.78 -14.73
N LYS A 51 0.55 -15.98 -14.47
CA LYS A 51 -0.18 -17.18 -14.89
C LYS A 51 -0.19 -17.34 -16.41
N LYS A 52 -0.31 -16.23 -17.17
CA LYS A 52 -0.25 -16.26 -18.64
C LYS A 52 1.16 -16.61 -19.13
N LEU A 53 2.19 -15.95 -18.60
CA LEU A 53 3.58 -16.17 -19.01
C LEU A 53 4.07 -17.59 -18.68
N ASN A 54 3.66 -18.15 -17.55
CA ASN A 54 4.02 -19.53 -17.15
C ASN A 54 3.45 -20.62 -18.07
N LYS A 55 2.52 -20.28 -18.98
CA LYS A 55 2.01 -21.22 -19.99
C LYS A 55 2.87 -21.22 -21.27
N LEU A 56 3.83 -20.32 -21.39
CA LEU A 56 4.74 -20.29 -22.54
C LEU A 56 5.71 -21.46 -22.48
N THR A 57 5.83 -22.19 -23.58
CA THR A 57 6.78 -23.31 -23.72
C THR A 57 8.19 -22.84 -24.04
N ASP A 58 8.32 -21.68 -24.66
CA ASP A 58 9.60 -21.03 -24.98
C ASP A 58 10.14 -20.28 -23.76
N MET A 59 11.20 -20.80 -23.15
CA MET A 59 11.84 -20.20 -21.98
C MET A 59 12.37 -18.80 -22.24
N ARG A 60 12.86 -18.49 -23.46
CA ARG A 60 13.38 -17.16 -23.77
C ARG A 60 12.25 -16.14 -23.77
N LYS A 61 11.12 -16.46 -24.40
CA LYS A 61 9.93 -15.60 -24.40
C LYS A 61 9.36 -15.41 -23.00
N MET A 62 9.33 -16.49 -22.21
CA MET A 62 8.91 -16.41 -20.81
C MET A 62 9.81 -15.47 -20.00
N ALA A 63 11.13 -15.60 -20.11
CA ALA A 63 12.07 -14.74 -19.41
C ALA A 63 11.92 -13.25 -19.77
N ILE A 64 11.76 -12.95 -21.06
CA ILE A 64 11.51 -11.58 -21.55
C ILE A 64 10.19 -11.04 -20.96
N GLY A 65 9.10 -11.81 -21.06
CA GLY A 65 7.81 -11.40 -20.48
C GLY A 65 7.87 -11.19 -18.97
N TYR A 66 8.65 -11.97 -18.22
CA TYR A 66 8.86 -11.70 -16.80
C TYR A 66 9.55 -10.35 -16.58
N CYS A 67 10.58 -10.04 -17.36
CA CYS A 67 11.31 -8.77 -17.25
C CYS A 67 10.45 -7.57 -17.65
N GLU A 68 9.68 -7.68 -18.74
CA GLU A 68 8.95 -6.56 -19.33
C GLU A 68 7.54 -6.41 -18.75
N ASP A 69 6.87 -7.51 -18.41
CA ASP A 69 5.48 -7.48 -17.96
C ASP A 69 5.33 -7.71 -16.46
N VAL A 70 6.23 -8.45 -15.79
CA VAL A 70 6.07 -8.78 -14.35
C VAL A 70 6.84 -7.83 -13.45
N VAL A 71 8.12 -7.55 -13.75
CA VAL A 71 8.96 -6.67 -12.92
C VAL A 71 8.34 -5.28 -12.70
N PRO A 72 7.70 -4.62 -13.69
CA PRO A 72 7.11 -3.30 -13.45
C PRO A 72 6.02 -3.27 -12.37
N PHE A 73 5.31 -4.38 -12.13
CA PHE A 73 4.35 -4.46 -11.02
C PHE A 73 5.04 -4.37 -9.67
N LEU A 74 6.25 -4.92 -9.53
CA LEU A 74 7.00 -4.89 -8.28
C LEU A 74 7.34 -3.46 -7.87
N ASP A 75 7.75 -2.62 -8.82
CA ASP A 75 8.08 -1.21 -8.55
C ASP A 75 6.84 -0.42 -8.12
N LYS A 76 5.70 -0.64 -8.78
CA LYS A 76 4.43 0.01 -8.40
C LYS A 76 3.97 -0.40 -7.01
N ILE A 77 3.95 -1.71 -6.72
CA ILE A 77 3.54 -2.25 -5.43
C ILE A 77 4.48 -1.73 -4.34
N ARG A 78 5.79 -1.81 -4.58
CA ARG A 78 6.83 -1.31 -3.68
C ARG A 78 6.62 0.16 -3.37
N TYR A 79 6.41 1.00 -4.38
CA TYR A 79 6.18 2.43 -4.17
C TYR A 79 5.02 2.70 -3.20
N GLN A 80 3.91 1.96 -3.32
CA GLN A 80 2.79 2.11 -2.39
C GLN A 80 3.12 1.59 -0.98
N CYS A 81 3.82 0.46 -0.87
CA CYS A 81 4.28 -0.07 0.42
C CYS A 81 5.23 0.90 1.13
N ASP A 82 6.22 1.46 0.41
CA ASP A 82 7.19 2.42 0.95
C ASP A 82 6.48 3.68 1.49
N LYS A 83 5.41 4.12 0.82
CA LYS A 83 4.59 5.25 1.32
C LYS A 83 3.75 4.87 2.53
N LEU A 84 3.20 3.65 2.57
CA LEU A 84 2.47 3.15 3.75
C LEU A 84 3.39 3.00 4.97
N GLU A 85 4.64 2.56 4.78
CA GLU A 85 5.66 2.45 5.84
C GLU A 85 5.92 3.80 6.53
N MET A 86 5.83 4.91 5.78
CA MET A 86 5.97 6.27 6.33
C MET A 86 4.74 6.76 7.10
N LEU A 87 3.54 6.26 6.77
CA LEU A 87 2.27 6.69 7.38
C LEU A 87 1.91 5.85 8.60
N ILE A 88 2.36 4.60 8.64
CA ILE A 88 2.02 3.65 9.71
C ILE A 88 3.08 3.70 10.81
N ASP A 89 2.59 3.67 12.05
CA ASP A 89 3.42 3.60 13.24
C ASP A 89 4.36 2.38 13.18
N ASP A 90 5.58 2.57 13.68
CA ASP A 90 6.64 1.56 13.76
C ASP A 90 6.17 0.29 14.48
N GLU A 91 5.44 0.45 15.59
CA GLU A 91 4.94 -0.67 16.41
C GLU A 91 3.94 -1.56 15.66
N LEU A 92 3.29 -1.03 14.62
CA LEU A 92 2.27 -1.72 13.85
C LEU A 92 2.81 -2.32 12.54
N TRP A 93 4.01 -1.94 12.13
CA TRP A 93 4.59 -2.38 10.87
C TRP A 93 5.24 -3.77 11.06
N PRO A 94 4.83 -4.80 10.29
CA PRO A 94 5.20 -6.19 10.59
C PRO A 94 6.61 -6.59 10.13
N LEU A 95 7.29 -5.73 9.38
CA LEU A 95 8.63 -5.99 8.83
C LEU A 95 9.63 -4.99 9.40
N PRO A 96 10.91 -5.36 9.57
CA PRO A 96 11.93 -4.39 9.92
C PRO A 96 12.00 -3.28 8.86
N LYS A 97 12.00 -2.02 9.30
CA LYS A 97 12.09 -0.87 8.41
C LYS A 97 13.46 -0.76 7.77
N TYR A 98 13.57 -0.08 6.62
CA TYR A 98 14.86 0.08 5.94
C TYR A 98 15.96 0.68 6.83
N ARG A 99 15.61 1.62 7.71
CA ARG A 99 16.53 2.20 8.68
C ARG A 99 17.08 1.14 9.65
N GLU A 100 16.23 0.24 10.10
CA GLU A 100 16.60 -0.83 11.02
C GLU A 100 17.49 -1.87 10.32
N LEU A 101 17.17 -2.22 9.08
CA LEU A 101 17.96 -3.17 8.30
C LEU A 101 19.39 -2.67 7.98
N LEU A 102 19.58 -1.35 7.87
CA LEU A 102 20.84 -0.75 7.43
C LEU A 102 21.75 -0.28 8.58
N PHE A 103 21.20 -0.01 9.76
CA PHE A 103 21.93 0.65 10.84
C PHE A 103 21.76 0.03 12.23
N ASN A 104 20.98 -1.07 12.36
CA ASN A 104 20.90 -1.85 13.61
C ASN A 104 21.93 -2.98 13.68
#